data_AF-A0A3E2N974-F1
#
_entry.id   AF-A0A3E2N974-F1
#
_cell.length_a   1.000
_cell.length_b   1.000
_cell.length_c   1.000
_cell.angle_alpha   90.00
_cell.angle_beta   90.00
_cell.angle_gamma   90.00
#
_symmetry.space_group_name_H-M   'P 1'
#
loop_
_entity.id
_entity.type
_entity.pdbx_description
1 polymer ?
#
loop_
_entity_poly.entity_id
_entity_poly.type
_entity_poly.pdbx_seq_one_letter_code
_entity_poly.pdbx_strand_id
1 'polypeptide(L)'
;MENWKVLFRPHILERGLNYYEMGAVLNVQKTETGLCATVVGNENYEVEIKITDGRVSDMWCSCPYAEDGNNCKHMAAVLFKSDESAHGIEEGEKTWEARYLESEQELLDVIGKIPEIEFRGILAQLAQEYESFRNHIMTKYSSSISARQMIRLKKEIDDIVYRFSDRSGFVDWQNSGDFIAAMESFLYGNINELIKKGACMQAFELTNDVFVKIGNLDIDDSDGGTTIVGNSCYEFWKQILKNCNESDKKQMFRWFENHQADGTVIDYMEDYISDFLLNEFQDKRLLEKKLQMLDERITKAGEKTDCGDWWSAHYGYENNILKRLEIMRKLDSSEEKILEYKRINRRFSVVRKLEIEECLEKTEIDQAICILKESKVLDKEYPDLVAEYSAKLIDLYKIRKQDKEYKEELIFQVFSCRQDKLDYVYRLKSVCEQVEWENHREKILKGRTGWQIKYPLLEAEKMYNRLLEEIVADGSIVLLDQYETVLKKKFPEQMREAYTTYIKKQVDVVSDRKRYKDLIKYLKKITKYPNGKEIAGNVVSEWRACYYRRSAMMDELRKEGF
;
A
#
# COMPACT_ATOMS: atom_id res chain seq x y z
N MET A 1 -12.13 -37.42 -8.97
CA MET A 1 -12.31 -37.30 -7.50
C MET A 1 -13.81 -37.44 -7.18
N GLU A 2 -14.25 -38.08 -6.09
CA GLU A 2 -15.71 -38.30 -5.89
C GLU A 2 -16.43 -37.06 -5.33
N ASN A 3 -17.39 -36.55 -6.11
CA ASN A 3 -18.48 -35.64 -5.71
C ASN A 3 -18.10 -34.34 -4.97
N TRP A 4 -16.88 -33.80 -5.17
CA TRP A 4 -16.39 -32.58 -4.52
C TRP A 4 -17.21 -31.33 -4.86
N LYS A 5 -17.92 -31.31 -6.00
CA LYS A 5 -18.73 -30.17 -6.45
C LYS A 5 -19.83 -29.78 -5.45
N VAL A 6 -20.31 -30.73 -4.64
CA VAL A 6 -21.33 -30.46 -3.60
C VAL A 6 -20.80 -29.64 -2.42
N LEU A 7 -19.47 -29.49 -2.31
CA LEU A 7 -18.82 -28.69 -1.27
C LEU A 7 -18.89 -27.19 -1.53
N PHE A 8 -19.37 -26.77 -2.71
CA PHE A 8 -19.42 -25.39 -3.13
C PHE A 8 -20.86 -24.95 -3.41
N ARG A 9 -21.17 -23.68 -3.12
CA ARG A 9 -22.42 -23.08 -3.59
C ARG A 9 -22.38 -22.93 -5.12
N PRO A 10 -23.52 -23.02 -5.84
CA PRO A 10 -23.54 -22.99 -7.31
C PRO A 10 -22.79 -21.81 -7.95
N HIS A 11 -22.99 -20.59 -7.44
CA HIS A 11 -22.31 -19.39 -7.96
C HIS A 11 -20.80 -19.36 -7.67
N ILE A 12 -20.33 -20.02 -6.60
CA ILE A 12 -18.89 -20.15 -6.31
C ILE A 12 -18.25 -21.16 -7.27
N LEU A 13 -18.96 -22.24 -7.55
CA LEU A 13 -18.54 -23.27 -8.49
C LEU A 13 -18.40 -22.70 -9.92
N GLU A 14 -19.37 -21.89 -10.35
CA GLU A 14 -19.35 -21.19 -11.64
C GLU A 14 -18.16 -20.23 -11.76
N ARG A 15 -17.91 -19.41 -10.73
CA ARG A 15 -16.73 -18.53 -10.68
C ARG A 15 -15.41 -19.31 -10.69
N GLY A 16 -15.36 -20.46 -10.01
CA GLY A 16 -14.17 -21.32 -10.00
C GLY A 16 -13.90 -21.96 -11.35
N LEU A 17 -14.96 -22.37 -12.07
CA LEU A 17 -14.85 -22.88 -13.44
C LEU A 17 -14.25 -21.82 -14.36
N ASN A 18 -14.72 -20.57 -14.27
CA ASN A 18 -14.20 -19.46 -15.07
C ASN A 18 -12.69 -19.23 -14.82
N TYR A 19 -12.25 -19.16 -13.55
CA TYR A 19 -10.82 -19.02 -13.23
C TYR A 19 -9.96 -20.16 -13.79
N TYR A 20 -10.50 -21.37 -13.79
CA TYR A 20 -9.83 -22.52 -14.39
C TYR A 20 -9.77 -22.41 -15.93
N GLU A 21 -10.88 -22.07 -16.60
CA GLU A 21 -10.96 -21.90 -18.06
C GLU A 21 -10.04 -20.77 -18.55
N MET A 22 -9.89 -19.71 -17.76
CA MET A 22 -8.94 -18.63 -18.00
C MET A 22 -7.46 -19.05 -17.77
N GLY A 23 -7.20 -20.27 -17.30
CA GLY A 23 -5.87 -20.76 -16.99
C GLY A 23 -5.21 -20.03 -15.82
N ALA A 24 -5.99 -19.46 -14.91
CA ALA A 24 -5.51 -18.69 -13.76
C ALA A 24 -4.90 -19.57 -12.66
N VAL A 25 -5.05 -20.89 -12.77
CA VAL A 25 -4.45 -21.86 -11.85
C VAL A 25 -3.06 -22.25 -12.34
N LEU A 26 -2.05 -21.81 -11.62
CA LEU A 26 -0.64 -22.03 -11.90
C LEU A 26 0.01 -22.98 -10.88
N ASN A 27 1.13 -23.58 -11.27
CA ASN A 27 1.99 -24.37 -10.39
C ASN A 27 1.24 -25.46 -9.61
N VAL A 28 0.31 -26.17 -10.24
CA VAL A 28 -0.42 -27.25 -9.59
C VAL A 28 0.55 -28.38 -9.26
N GLN A 29 0.76 -28.62 -7.98
CA GLN A 29 1.59 -29.69 -7.47
C GLN A 29 0.74 -30.68 -6.70
N LYS A 30 0.77 -31.94 -7.12
CA LYS A 30 0.19 -33.04 -6.35
C LYS A 30 1.13 -33.37 -5.19
N THR A 31 0.64 -33.20 -3.97
CA THR A 31 1.38 -33.57 -2.75
C THR A 31 0.94 -34.96 -2.30
N GLU A 32 1.67 -35.58 -1.36
CA GLU A 32 1.29 -36.89 -0.80
C GLU A 32 -0.09 -36.87 -0.13
N THR A 33 -0.53 -35.69 0.34
CA THR A 33 -1.80 -35.51 1.07
C THR A 33 -2.86 -34.74 0.28
N GLY A 34 -2.62 -34.39 -0.99
CA GLY A 34 -3.58 -33.64 -1.81
C GLY A 34 -2.98 -32.80 -2.94
N LEU A 35 -3.35 -31.52 -3.02
CA LEU A 35 -2.97 -30.56 -4.08
C LEU A 35 -2.54 -29.23 -3.48
N CYS A 36 -1.49 -28.62 -4.03
CA CYS A 36 -1.16 -27.22 -3.82
C CYS A 36 -1.12 -26.50 -5.17
N ALA A 37 -1.60 -25.26 -5.23
CA ALA A 37 -1.53 -24.45 -6.44
C ALA A 37 -1.51 -22.96 -6.09
N THR A 38 -1.13 -22.14 -7.06
CA THR A 38 -1.30 -20.70 -7.01
C THR A 38 -2.43 -20.31 -7.96
N VAL A 39 -3.44 -19.59 -7.48
CA VAL A 39 -4.52 -19.08 -8.32
C VAL A 39 -4.37 -17.57 -8.43
N VAL A 40 -4.22 -17.09 -9.66
CA VAL A 40 -4.06 -15.67 -9.95
C VAL A 40 -5.43 -15.00 -10.06
N GLY A 41 -5.60 -13.90 -9.34
CA GLY A 41 -6.78 -13.01 -9.41
C GLY A 41 -6.34 -11.56 -9.35
N ASN A 42 -6.97 -10.75 -8.49
CA ASN A 42 -6.46 -9.40 -8.18
C ASN A 42 -5.06 -9.46 -7.53
N GLU A 43 -4.78 -10.56 -6.82
CA GLU A 43 -3.49 -10.94 -6.28
C GLU A 43 -3.24 -12.44 -6.52
N ASN A 44 -2.05 -12.93 -6.18
CA ASN A 44 -1.75 -14.35 -6.22
C ASN A 44 -2.22 -15.03 -4.92
N TYR A 45 -3.16 -15.96 -5.04
CA TYR A 45 -3.68 -16.70 -3.89
C TYR A 45 -3.11 -18.10 -3.83
N GLU A 46 -2.56 -18.49 -2.68
CA GLU A 46 -2.12 -19.86 -2.44
C GLU A 46 -3.34 -20.72 -2.07
N VAL A 47 -3.45 -21.90 -2.67
CA VAL A 47 -4.52 -22.85 -2.44
C VAL A 47 -3.92 -24.21 -2.05
N GLU A 48 -4.38 -24.78 -0.95
CA GLU A 48 -4.04 -26.13 -0.51
C GLU A 48 -5.33 -26.95 -0.33
N ILE A 49 -5.38 -28.12 -0.93
CA ILE A 49 -6.53 -29.03 -0.87
C ILE A 49 -6.05 -30.37 -0.37
N LYS A 50 -6.59 -30.85 0.75
CA LYS A 50 -6.26 -32.18 1.28
C LYS A 50 -7.25 -33.21 0.79
N ILE A 51 -6.73 -34.33 0.31
CA ILE A 51 -7.51 -35.44 -0.22
C ILE A 51 -7.17 -36.69 0.59
N THR A 52 -8.19 -37.29 1.21
CA THR A 52 -8.08 -38.56 1.95
C THR A 52 -9.06 -39.55 1.34
N ASP A 53 -8.61 -40.77 1.01
CA ASP A 53 -9.43 -41.83 0.40
C ASP A 53 -10.22 -41.38 -0.85
N GLY A 54 -9.62 -40.51 -1.68
CA GLY A 54 -10.24 -40.03 -2.93
C GLY A 54 -11.32 -38.95 -2.74
N ARG A 55 -11.51 -38.45 -1.52
CA ARG A 55 -12.44 -37.36 -1.18
C ARG A 55 -11.68 -36.15 -0.62
N VAL A 56 -12.20 -34.97 -0.90
CA VAL A 56 -11.69 -33.73 -0.32
C VAL A 56 -12.01 -33.73 1.18
N SER A 57 -10.98 -33.74 2.01
CA SER A 57 -11.10 -33.75 3.46
C SER A 57 -11.00 -32.36 4.08
N ASP A 58 -10.26 -31.44 3.43
CA ASP A 58 -10.01 -30.09 3.91
C ASP A 58 -9.54 -29.20 2.76
N MET A 59 -9.81 -27.89 2.83
CA MET A 59 -9.39 -26.92 1.82
C MET A 59 -9.01 -25.60 2.48
N TRP A 60 -7.89 -25.03 2.04
CA TRP A 60 -7.40 -23.74 2.48
C TRP A 60 -7.05 -22.86 1.28
N CYS A 61 -7.30 -21.57 1.40
CA CYS A 61 -6.89 -20.58 0.42
C CYS A 61 -6.47 -19.31 1.15
N SER A 62 -5.44 -18.63 0.68
CA SER A 62 -5.00 -17.33 1.20
C SER A 62 -5.90 -16.15 0.81
N CYS A 63 -7.06 -16.40 0.19
CA CYS A 63 -7.99 -15.32 -0.15
C CYS A 63 -8.85 -14.93 1.06
N PRO A 64 -9.22 -13.64 1.21
CA PRO A 64 -10.04 -13.17 2.33
C PRO A 64 -11.31 -13.99 2.55
N TYR A 65 -11.98 -14.38 1.45
CA TYR A 65 -13.20 -15.18 1.49
C TYR A 65 -13.04 -16.54 2.20
N ALA A 66 -11.83 -17.12 2.21
CA ALA A 66 -11.57 -18.43 2.79
C ALA A 66 -11.13 -18.37 4.27
N GLU A 67 -10.84 -17.19 4.81
CA GLU A 67 -10.39 -17.03 6.20
C GLU A 67 -11.47 -17.44 7.22
N ASP A 68 -12.74 -17.29 6.85
CA ASP A 68 -13.90 -17.74 7.64
C ASP A 68 -14.19 -19.26 7.52
N GLY A 69 -13.32 -20.02 6.86
CA GLY A 69 -13.50 -21.45 6.61
C GLY A 69 -14.49 -21.76 5.48
N ASN A 70 -14.81 -20.78 4.62
CA ASN A 70 -15.65 -20.99 3.44
C ASN A 70 -14.84 -21.57 2.26
N ASN A 71 -15.51 -22.42 1.48
CA ASN A 71 -14.94 -22.95 0.24
C ASN A 71 -15.03 -21.90 -0.88
N CYS A 72 -13.89 -21.39 -1.34
CA CYS A 72 -13.81 -20.25 -2.26
C CYS A 72 -13.70 -20.65 -3.74
N LYS A 73 -13.89 -19.68 -4.64
CA LYS A 73 -13.76 -19.88 -6.10
C LYS A 73 -12.37 -20.38 -6.53
N HIS A 74 -11.31 -19.99 -5.83
CA HIS A 74 -9.94 -20.44 -6.14
C HIS A 74 -9.74 -21.93 -5.82
N MET A 75 -10.27 -22.41 -4.69
CA MET A 75 -10.26 -23.84 -4.36
C MET A 75 -11.02 -24.67 -5.40
N ALA A 76 -12.19 -24.18 -5.83
CA ALA A 76 -12.95 -24.82 -6.91
C ALA A 76 -12.14 -24.86 -8.23
N ALA A 77 -11.46 -23.77 -8.60
CA ALA A 77 -10.62 -23.72 -9.80
C ALA A 77 -9.49 -24.76 -9.78
N VAL A 78 -8.83 -24.95 -8.63
CA VAL A 78 -7.78 -25.99 -8.46
C VAL A 78 -8.36 -27.40 -8.60
N LEU A 79 -9.55 -27.65 -8.07
CA LEU A 79 -10.23 -28.94 -8.20
C LEU A 79 -10.63 -29.22 -9.65
N PHE A 80 -11.10 -28.22 -10.40
CA PHE A 80 -11.34 -28.34 -11.84
C PHE A 80 -10.07 -28.72 -12.59
N LYS A 81 -8.97 -28.01 -12.36
CA LYS A 81 -7.65 -28.31 -12.98
C LYS A 81 -7.16 -29.72 -12.63
N SER A 82 -7.41 -30.18 -11.41
CA SER A 82 -7.00 -31.51 -10.95
C SER A 82 -7.83 -32.66 -11.54
N ASP A 83 -9.15 -32.50 -11.67
CA ASP A 83 -10.02 -33.50 -12.31
C ASP A 83 -9.65 -33.68 -13.80
N GLU A 84 -9.22 -32.61 -14.48
CA GLU A 84 -8.72 -32.65 -15.86
C GLU A 84 -7.31 -33.29 -15.95
N SER A 85 -6.41 -32.99 -15.02
CA SER A 85 -5.05 -33.56 -14.98
C SER A 85 -5.04 -35.10 -14.87
N ALA A 86 -6.15 -35.71 -14.38
CA ALA A 86 -6.34 -37.16 -14.40
C ALA A 86 -6.63 -37.75 -15.80
N HIS A 87 -6.90 -36.89 -16.80
CA HIS A 87 -7.26 -37.25 -18.18
C HIS A 87 -6.14 -36.92 -19.20
N GLY A 88 -4.94 -36.56 -18.75
CA GLY A 88 -3.69 -36.68 -19.51
C GLY A 88 -3.51 -35.72 -20.68
N ILE A 89 -3.17 -34.45 -20.40
CA ILE A 89 -2.59 -33.53 -21.38
C ILE A 89 -1.38 -32.82 -20.75
N GLU A 90 -0.21 -32.98 -21.36
CA GLU A 90 1.09 -32.45 -20.92
C GLU A 90 1.32 -30.96 -21.25
N GLU A 91 2.20 -30.36 -20.45
CA GLU A 91 2.50 -28.93 -20.31
C GLU A 91 3.30 -28.33 -21.48
N GLY A 92 2.76 -27.22 -21.98
CA GLY A 92 3.45 -26.18 -22.75
C GLY A 92 2.73 -24.85 -22.51
N GLU A 93 2.58 -24.44 -21.25
CA GLU A 93 1.60 -23.42 -20.87
C GLU A 93 2.14 -21.98 -21.01
N LYS A 94 1.38 -21.17 -21.77
CA LYS A 94 1.49 -19.69 -21.79
C LYS A 94 1.19 -19.13 -20.39
N THR A 95 1.76 -17.96 -20.05
CA THR A 95 1.46 -17.31 -18.76
C THR A 95 -0.03 -16.96 -18.65
N TRP A 96 -0.56 -16.74 -17.44
CA TRP A 96 -1.97 -16.37 -17.26
C TRP A 96 -2.30 -15.06 -18.00
N GLU A 97 -1.36 -14.10 -18.04
CA GLU A 97 -1.55 -12.86 -18.82
C GLU A 97 -1.67 -13.17 -20.31
N ALA A 98 -0.82 -14.05 -20.83
CA ALA A 98 -0.84 -14.42 -22.23
C ALA A 98 -2.12 -15.20 -22.60
N ARG A 99 -2.61 -16.07 -21.70
CA ARG A 99 -3.90 -16.79 -21.89
C ARG A 99 -5.09 -15.86 -21.78
N TYR A 100 -5.07 -14.94 -20.82
CA TYR A 100 -6.10 -13.92 -20.67
C TYR A 100 -6.18 -13.05 -21.92
N LEU A 101 -5.05 -12.52 -22.40
CA LEU A 101 -4.98 -11.72 -23.62
C LEU A 101 -5.42 -12.52 -24.85
N GLU A 102 -5.09 -13.81 -24.93
CA GLU A 102 -5.57 -14.66 -26.02
C GLU A 102 -7.06 -14.95 -25.95
N SER A 103 -7.61 -15.20 -24.77
CA SER A 103 -9.06 -15.38 -24.56
C SER A 103 -9.83 -14.08 -24.83
N GLU A 104 -9.29 -12.94 -24.39
CA GLU A 104 -9.83 -11.62 -24.71
C GLU A 104 -9.80 -11.36 -26.22
N GLN A 105 -8.69 -11.69 -26.88
CA GLN A 105 -8.57 -11.57 -28.34
C GLN A 105 -9.51 -12.53 -29.07
N GLU A 106 -9.68 -13.76 -28.60
CA GLU A 106 -10.64 -14.73 -29.15
C GLU A 106 -12.07 -14.18 -29.05
N LEU A 107 -12.44 -13.63 -27.89
CA LEU A 107 -13.74 -12.98 -27.70
C LEU A 107 -13.92 -11.80 -28.67
N LEU A 108 -12.91 -10.94 -28.81
CA LEU A 108 -12.93 -9.82 -29.75
C LEU A 108 -13.05 -10.29 -31.20
N ASP A 109 -12.39 -11.37 -31.57
CA ASP A 109 -12.47 -11.97 -32.91
C ASP A 109 -13.86 -12.54 -33.21
N VAL A 110 -14.53 -13.12 -32.20
CA VAL A 110 -15.92 -13.59 -32.32
C VAL A 110 -16.86 -12.39 -32.44
N ILE A 111 -16.74 -11.39 -31.57
CA ILE A 111 -17.54 -10.16 -31.61
C ILE A 111 -17.38 -9.46 -32.97
N GLY A 112 -16.16 -9.38 -33.50
CA GLY A 112 -15.86 -8.76 -34.79
C GLY A 112 -16.47 -9.47 -36.00
N LYS A 113 -16.90 -10.73 -35.85
CA LYS A 113 -17.60 -11.50 -36.91
C LYS A 113 -19.11 -11.34 -36.86
N ILE A 114 -19.67 -10.78 -35.79
CA ILE A 114 -21.13 -10.58 -35.65
C ILE A 114 -21.57 -9.48 -36.63
N PRO A 115 -22.57 -9.71 -37.49
CA PRO A 115 -23.11 -8.67 -38.37
C PRO A 115 -23.62 -7.47 -37.57
N GLU A 116 -23.37 -6.25 -38.03
CA GLU A 116 -23.68 -5.00 -37.33
C GLU A 116 -25.14 -4.92 -36.82
N ILE A 117 -26.10 -5.42 -37.60
CA ILE A 117 -27.53 -5.42 -37.22
C ILE A 117 -27.78 -6.36 -36.04
N GLU A 118 -27.18 -7.55 -36.07
CA GLU A 118 -27.31 -8.55 -35.01
C GLU A 118 -26.58 -8.07 -33.75
N PHE A 119 -25.39 -7.47 -33.90
CA PHE A 119 -24.63 -6.89 -32.80
C PHE A 119 -25.43 -5.79 -32.08
N ARG A 120 -26.04 -4.86 -32.82
CA ARG A 120 -26.94 -3.85 -32.24
C ARG A 120 -28.16 -4.47 -31.56
N GLY A 121 -28.68 -5.57 -32.11
CA GLY A 121 -29.76 -6.34 -31.50
C GLY A 121 -29.37 -6.94 -30.14
N ILE A 122 -28.18 -7.56 -30.06
CA ILE A 122 -27.62 -8.10 -28.82
C ILE A 122 -27.42 -6.98 -27.79
N LEU A 123 -26.81 -5.86 -28.18
CA LEU A 123 -26.61 -4.72 -27.29
C LEU A 123 -27.95 -4.17 -26.76
N ALA A 124 -28.97 -4.08 -27.62
CA ALA A 124 -30.30 -3.64 -27.22
C ALA A 124 -30.94 -4.62 -26.23
N GLN A 125 -30.81 -5.94 -26.45
CA GLN A 125 -31.32 -6.96 -25.54
C GLN A 125 -30.60 -6.90 -24.18
N LEU A 126 -29.27 -6.86 -24.17
CA LEU A 126 -28.48 -6.71 -22.94
C LEU A 126 -28.86 -5.42 -22.20
N ALA A 127 -29.12 -4.32 -22.91
CA ALA A 127 -29.58 -3.09 -22.30
C ALA A 127 -31.03 -3.16 -21.78
N GLN A 128 -31.86 -4.10 -22.20
CA GLN A 128 -33.17 -4.33 -21.56
C GLN A 128 -33.06 -5.22 -20.32
N GLU A 129 -32.09 -6.13 -20.31
CA GLU A 129 -31.87 -7.09 -19.23
C GLU A 129 -31.10 -6.50 -18.04
N TYR A 130 -30.07 -5.67 -18.32
CA TYR A 130 -29.16 -5.14 -17.32
C TYR A 130 -29.25 -3.61 -17.22
N GLU A 131 -29.86 -3.10 -16.15
CA GLU A 131 -30.12 -1.66 -15.99
C GLU A 131 -28.82 -0.82 -15.89
N SER A 132 -27.76 -1.32 -15.26
CA SER A 132 -26.46 -0.60 -15.21
C SER A 132 -25.85 -0.44 -16.62
N PHE A 133 -25.91 -1.48 -17.44
CA PHE A 133 -25.46 -1.42 -18.83
C PHE A 133 -26.32 -0.46 -19.67
N ARG A 134 -27.63 -0.49 -19.45
CA ARG A 134 -28.58 0.45 -20.03
C ARG A 134 -28.23 1.89 -19.68
N ASN A 135 -27.99 2.17 -18.40
CA ASN A 135 -27.61 3.49 -17.92
C ASN A 135 -26.28 3.94 -18.50
N HIS A 136 -25.27 3.06 -18.56
CA HIS A 136 -23.99 3.36 -19.18
C HIS A 136 -24.13 3.78 -20.65
N ILE A 137 -24.87 3.00 -21.47
CA ILE A 137 -25.11 3.32 -22.88
C ILE A 137 -25.85 4.66 -22.99
N MET A 138 -26.93 4.83 -22.22
CA MET A 138 -27.73 6.05 -22.28
C MET A 138 -26.91 7.27 -21.84
N THR A 139 -26.09 7.17 -20.80
CA THR A 139 -25.29 8.29 -20.28
C THR A 139 -24.18 8.65 -21.25
N LYS A 140 -23.53 7.65 -21.87
CA LYS A 140 -22.43 7.86 -22.81
C LYS A 140 -22.89 8.34 -24.18
N TYR A 141 -23.91 7.72 -24.77
CA TYR A 141 -24.24 7.95 -26.19
C TYR A 141 -25.47 8.85 -26.44
N SER A 142 -26.34 9.11 -25.45
CA SER A 142 -27.47 10.05 -25.65
C SER A 142 -26.99 11.49 -25.78
N SER A 143 -27.63 12.31 -26.62
CA SER A 143 -27.25 13.73 -26.78
C SER A 143 -27.47 14.58 -25.52
N SER A 144 -28.41 14.19 -24.67
CA SER A 144 -28.74 14.88 -23.42
C SER A 144 -29.27 13.90 -22.38
N ILE A 145 -29.36 14.36 -21.13
CA ILE A 145 -29.79 13.57 -19.99
C ILE A 145 -31.21 13.97 -19.63
N SER A 146 -32.13 13.01 -19.74
CA SER A 146 -33.53 13.22 -19.40
C SER A 146 -33.79 13.06 -17.90
N ALA A 147 -34.86 13.66 -17.39
CA ALA A 147 -35.29 13.45 -16.00
C ALA A 147 -35.51 11.97 -15.64
N ARG A 148 -36.03 11.17 -16.60
CA ARG A 148 -36.18 9.72 -16.41
C ARG A 148 -34.85 8.99 -16.27
N GLN A 149 -33.81 9.48 -16.93
CA GLN A 149 -32.47 8.91 -16.81
C GLN A 149 -31.84 9.28 -15.48
N MET A 150 -32.04 10.53 -14.99
CA MET A 150 -31.61 10.92 -13.65
C MET A 150 -32.22 10.01 -12.58
N ILE A 151 -33.53 9.75 -12.63
CA ILE A 151 -34.20 8.84 -11.69
C ILE A 151 -33.55 7.44 -11.69
N ARG A 152 -33.17 6.93 -12.85
CA ARG A 152 -32.52 5.61 -12.97
C ARG A 152 -31.09 5.59 -12.45
N LEU A 153 -30.33 6.66 -12.68
CA LEU A 153 -28.97 6.79 -12.15
C LEU A 153 -28.99 6.89 -10.62
N LYS A 154 -29.93 7.65 -10.04
CA LYS A 154 -30.14 7.68 -8.58
C LYS A 154 -30.50 6.29 -8.04
N LYS A 155 -31.41 5.60 -8.72
CA LYS A 155 -31.78 4.23 -8.37
C LYS A 155 -30.58 3.28 -8.46
N GLU A 156 -29.68 3.45 -9.43
CA GLU A 156 -28.48 2.63 -9.53
C GLU A 156 -27.56 2.79 -8.31
N ILE A 157 -27.42 4.01 -7.77
CA ILE A 157 -26.71 4.24 -6.50
C ILE A 157 -27.39 3.48 -5.36
N ASP A 158 -28.72 3.56 -5.24
CA ASP A 158 -29.49 2.82 -4.23
C ASP A 158 -29.35 1.30 -4.38
N ASP A 159 -29.38 0.79 -5.62
CA ASP A 159 -29.26 -0.63 -5.95
C ASP A 159 -27.84 -1.15 -5.64
N ILE A 160 -26.80 -0.31 -5.78
CA ILE A 160 -25.43 -0.63 -5.34
C ILE A 160 -25.41 -0.80 -3.82
N VAL A 161 -25.91 0.18 -3.05
CA VAL A 161 -25.99 0.06 -1.58
C VAL A 161 -26.74 -1.20 -1.18
N TYR A 162 -27.95 -1.41 -1.72
CA TYR A 162 -28.76 -2.57 -1.41
C TYR A 162 -28.08 -3.91 -1.71
N ARG A 163 -27.30 -3.99 -2.79
CA ARG A 163 -26.62 -5.23 -3.21
C ARG A 163 -25.54 -5.65 -2.23
N PHE A 164 -24.82 -4.70 -1.66
CA PHE A 164 -23.66 -4.97 -0.81
C PHE A 164 -23.97 -4.86 0.69
N SER A 165 -25.13 -4.30 1.05
CA SER A 165 -25.60 -4.28 2.43
C SER A 165 -26.28 -5.59 2.85
N ASP A 166 -26.18 -5.90 4.13
CA ASP A 166 -26.95 -6.96 4.78
C ASP A 166 -28.41 -6.54 5.05
N ARG A 167 -29.17 -7.39 5.76
CA ARG A 167 -30.58 -7.11 6.08
C ARG A 167 -30.80 -5.90 6.98
N SER A 168 -29.78 -5.46 7.72
CA SER A 168 -29.80 -4.25 8.54
C SER A 168 -29.38 -3.00 7.77
N GLY A 169 -28.89 -3.14 6.53
CA GLY A 169 -28.32 -2.03 5.78
C GLY A 169 -26.82 -1.82 6.04
N PHE A 170 -26.18 -2.73 6.77
CA PHE A 170 -24.75 -2.66 7.09
C PHE A 170 -23.92 -3.31 5.99
N VAL A 171 -22.82 -2.67 5.57
CA VAL A 171 -21.84 -3.27 4.65
C VAL A 171 -20.68 -3.82 5.45
N ASP A 172 -20.56 -5.15 5.50
CA ASP A 172 -19.46 -5.81 6.19
C ASP A 172 -18.12 -5.63 5.46
N TRP A 173 -17.02 -5.94 6.17
CA TRP A 173 -15.66 -5.80 5.66
C TRP A 173 -15.41 -6.61 4.37
N GLN A 174 -16.11 -7.73 4.17
CA GLN A 174 -15.90 -8.57 2.98
C GLN A 174 -16.52 -7.95 1.74
N ASN A 175 -17.63 -7.23 1.91
CA ASN A 175 -18.34 -6.56 0.82
C ASN A 175 -17.89 -5.12 0.62
N SER A 176 -17.17 -4.51 1.58
CA SER A 176 -16.75 -3.11 1.54
C SER A 176 -15.91 -2.79 0.29
N GLY A 177 -14.90 -3.61 -0.02
CA GLY A 177 -14.06 -3.38 -1.21
C GLY A 177 -14.83 -3.37 -2.54
N ASP A 178 -15.70 -4.36 -2.76
CA ASP A 178 -16.52 -4.45 -3.97
C ASP A 178 -17.56 -3.33 -4.04
N PHE A 179 -18.12 -2.93 -2.89
CA PHE A 179 -19.02 -1.78 -2.78
C PHE A 179 -18.34 -0.47 -3.18
N ILE A 180 -17.15 -0.20 -2.64
CA ILE A 180 -16.34 0.98 -2.95
C ILE A 180 -16.00 1.02 -4.44
N ALA A 181 -15.53 -0.10 -5.00
CA ALA A 181 -15.23 -0.20 -6.42
C ALA A 181 -16.47 0.06 -7.31
N ALA A 182 -17.64 -0.43 -6.91
CA ALA A 182 -18.89 -0.19 -7.63
C ALA A 182 -19.30 1.29 -7.59
N MET A 183 -19.18 1.95 -6.44
CA MET A 183 -19.45 3.39 -6.30
C MET A 183 -18.49 4.24 -7.14
N GLU A 184 -17.19 3.93 -7.12
CA GLU A 184 -16.22 4.61 -7.99
C GLU A 184 -16.52 4.37 -9.47
N SER A 185 -16.81 3.14 -9.87
CA SER A 185 -17.18 2.80 -11.25
C SER A 185 -18.40 3.61 -11.72
N PHE A 186 -19.41 3.76 -10.86
CA PHE A 186 -20.57 4.61 -11.13
C PHE A 186 -20.15 6.07 -11.33
N LEU A 187 -19.33 6.63 -10.44
CA LEU A 187 -18.86 8.01 -10.52
C LEU A 187 -18.08 8.25 -11.83
N TYR A 188 -17.02 7.46 -12.08
CA TYR A 188 -16.18 7.61 -13.26
C TYR A 188 -16.91 7.32 -14.57
N GLY A 189 -17.84 6.37 -14.58
CA GLY A 189 -18.61 5.98 -15.76
C GLY A 189 -19.70 6.98 -16.15
N ASN A 190 -20.29 7.69 -15.18
CA ASN A 190 -21.41 8.59 -15.42
C ASN A 190 -21.04 10.07 -15.30
N ILE A 191 -20.39 10.48 -14.20
CA ILE A 191 -20.17 11.90 -13.90
C ILE A 191 -19.25 12.56 -14.94
N ASN A 192 -18.20 11.86 -15.38
CA ASN A 192 -17.33 12.32 -16.47
C ASN A 192 -18.10 12.62 -17.76
N GLU A 193 -19.03 11.73 -18.13
CA GLU A 193 -19.83 11.91 -19.35
C GLU A 193 -20.82 13.07 -19.21
N LEU A 194 -21.37 13.29 -18.01
CA LEU A 194 -22.23 14.44 -17.72
C LEU A 194 -21.47 15.77 -17.85
N ILE A 195 -20.25 15.83 -17.30
CA ILE A 195 -19.37 17.01 -17.39
C ILE A 195 -19.04 17.30 -18.86
N LYS A 196 -18.65 16.28 -19.65
CA LYS A 196 -18.37 16.43 -21.09
C LYS A 196 -19.55 17.00 -21.88
N LYS A 197 -20.77 16.73 -21.43
CA LYS A 197 -22.02 17.21 -22.06
C LYS A 197 -22.49 18.57 -21.53
N GLY A 198 -21.75 19.18 -20.62
CA GLY A 198 -22.12 20.44 -19.96
C GLY A 198 -23.28 20.30 -18.97
N ALA A 199 -23.69 19.07 -18.62
CA ALA A 199 -24.77 18.78 -17.67
C ALA A 199 -24.28 18.89 -16.22
N CYS A 200 -23.73 20.06 -15.86
CA CYS A 200 -23.00 20.27 -14.62
C CYS A 200 -23.85 20.09 -13.36
N MET A 201 -25.09 20.57 -13.35
CA MET A 201 -25.96 20.43 -12.18
C MET A 201 -26.44 18.99 -11.98
N GLN A 202 -26.65 18.24 -13.06
CA GLN A 202 -26.95 16.80 -12.98
C GLN A 202 -25.75 16.02 -12.45
N ALA A 203 -24.53 16.35 -12.91
CA ALA A 203 -23.30 15.79 -12.39
C ALA A 203 -23.13 16.10 -10.90
N PHE A 204 -23.39 17.34 -10.50
CA PHE A 204 -23.34 17.77 -9.10
C PHE A 204 -24.34 17.02 -8.23
N GLU A 205 -25.59 16.91 -8.68
CA GLU A 205 -26.65 16.21 -7.97
C GLU A 205 -26.30 14.73 -7.71
N LEU A 206 -25.82 14.00 -8.72
CA LEU A 206 -25.43 12.59 -8.55
C LEU A 206 -24.16 12.42 -7.71
N THR A 207 -23.20 13.34 -7.82
CA THR A 207 -22.00 13.32 -6.97
C THR A 207 -22.40 13.52 -5.51
N ASN A 208 -23.33 14.43 -5.24
CA ASN A 208 -23.87 14.64 -3.89
C ASN A 208 -24.66 13.43 -3.41
N ASP A 209 -25.47 12.79 -4.26
CA ASP A 209 -26.21 11.59 -3.87
C ASP A 209 -25.23 10.47 -3.46
N VAL A 210 -24.15 10.23 -4.22
CA VAL A 210 -23.11 9.26 -3.81
C VAL A 210 -22.46 9.67 -2.49
N PHE A 211 -22.02 10.93 -2.37
CA PHE A 211 -21.36 11.45 -1.18
C PHE A 211 -22.22 11.33 0.09
N VAL A 212 -23.51 11.69 0.00
CA VAL A 212 -24.47 11.59 1.10
C VAL A 212 -24.75 10.13 1.46
N LYS A 213 -24.82 9.24 0.47
CA LYS A 213 -25.02 7.80 0.72
C LYS A 213 -23.86 7.19 1.48
N ILE A 214 -22.63 7.37 1.00
CA ILE A 214 -21.45 6.83 1.68
C ILE A 214 -21.27 7.46 3.07
N GLY A 215 -21.57 8.75 3.22
CA GLY A 215 -21.38 9.47 4.48
C GLY A 215 -22.42 9.16 5.54
N ASN A 216 -23.43 8.33 5.26
CA ASN A 216 -24.43 7.89 6.23
C ASN A 216 -24.58 6.37 6.27
N LEU A 217 -23.82 5.64 5.46
CA LEU A 217 -23.87 4.19 5.41
C LEU A 217 -23.08 3.63 6.60
N ASP A 218 -23.68 2.68 7.30
CA ASP A 218 -22.96 1.90 8.31
C ASP A 218 -22.15 0.83 7.56
N ILE A 219 -20.82 0.98 7.58
CA ILE A 219 -19.89 0.15 6.82
C ILE A 219 -18.66 -0.14 7.67
N ASP A 220 -18.14 -1.37 7.60
CA ASP A 220 -16.82 -1.68 8.13
C ASP A 220 -15.74 -1.06 7.23
N ASP A 221 -15.39 0.18 7.55
CA ASP A 221 -14.39 0.98 6.84
C ASP A 221 -12.98 0.85 7.41
N SER A 222 -12.63 -0.30 8.01
CA SER A 222 -11.32 -0.49 8.63
C SER A 222 -10.14 -0.25 7.68
N ASP A 223 -10.36 -0.42 6.37
CA ASP A 223 -9.36 -0.18 5.30
C ASP A 223 -9.47 1.23 4.66
N GLY A 224 -10.37 2.09 5.14
CA GLY A 224 -10.50 3.48 4.70
C GLY A 224 -11.13 3.67 3.31
N GLY A 225 -11.93 2.72 2.85
CA GLY A 225 -12.68 2.78 1.59
C GLY A 225 -13.65 3.97 1.46
N THR A 226 -14.30 4.41 2.55
CA THR A 226 -15.20 5.57 2.53
C THR A 226 -14.43 6.85 2.19
N THR A 227 -13.18 6.95 2.67
CA THR A 227 -12.26 8.05 2.33
C THR A 227 -11.92 8.03 0.84
N ILE A 228 -11.80 6.86 0.21
CA ILE A 228 -11.53 6.73 -1.24
C ILE A 228 -12.68 7.35 -2.04
N VAL A 229 -13.93 6.94 -1.78
CA VAL A 229 -15.09 7.47 -2.52
C VAL A 229 -15.32 8.95 -2.19
N GLY A 230 -15.13 9.37 -0.93
CA GLY A 230 -15.20 10.77 -0.52
C GLY A 230 -14.22 11.66 -1.30
N ASN A 231 -12.97 11.21 -1.46
CA ASN A 231 -11.97 11.88 -2.28
C ASN A 231 -12.35 11.93 -3.76
N SER A 232 -12.88 10.83 -4.31
CA SER A 232 -13.39 10.79 -5.68
C SER A 232 -14.53 11.81 -5.88
N CYS A 233 -15.49 11.91 -4.95
CA CYS A 233 -16.54 12.93 -4.98
C CYS A 233 -15.96 14.36 -4.93
N TYR A 234 -14.96 14.61 -4.08
CA TYR A 234 -14.30 15.92 -3.99
C TYR A 234 -13.67 16.35 -5.32
N GLU A 235 -12.96 15.43 -5.98
CA GLU A 235 -12.37 15.69 -7.30
C GLU A 235 -13.43 15.92 -8.38
N PHE A 236 -14.56 15.21 -8.34
CA PHE A 236 -15.67 15.49 -9.25
C PHE A 236 -16.28 16.86 -9.00
N TRP A 237 -16.46 17.28 -7.74
CA TRP A 237 -16.92 18.64 -7.44
C TRP A 237 -15.97 19.71 -8.01
N LYS A 238 -14.65 19.53 -7.91
CA LYS A 238 -13.66 20.43 -8.52
C LYS A 238 -13.81 20.50 -10.03
N GLN A 239 -13.94 19.35 -10.68
CA GLN A 239 -14.13 19.29 -12.13
C GLN A 239 -15.44 19.96 -12.55
N ILE A 240 -16.53 19.73 -11.82
CA ILE A 240 -17.82 20.37 -12.09
C ILE A 240 -17.71 21.88 -11.91
N LEU A 241 -17.13 22.35 -10.80
CA LEU A 241 -16.94 23.78 -10.51
C LEU A 241 -16.16 24.50 -11.62
N LYS A 242 -15.15 23.83 -12.19
CA LYS A 242 -14.34 24.35 -13.29
C LYS A 242 -15.11 24.47 -14.61
N ASN A 243 -16.05 23.55 -14.87
CA ASN A 243 -16.77 23.47 -16.14
C ASN A 243 -18.16 24.13 -16.13
N CYS A 244 -18.70 24.48 -14.96
CA CYS A 244 -20.04 25.03 -14.84
C CYS A 244 -20.09 26.56 -15.04
N ASN A 245 -21.28 27.07 -15.38
CA ASN A 245 -21.51 28.49 -15.56
C ASN A 245 -21.70 29.21 -14.21
N GLU A 246 -21.66 30.54 -14.20
CA GLU A 246 -21.78 31.33 -12.96
C GLU A 246 -23.10 31.14 -12.19
N SER A 247 -24.19 30.78 -12.87
CA SER A 247 -25.46 30.47 -12.20
C SER A 247 -25.35 29.15 -11.41
N ASP A 248 -24.74 28.14 -12.03
CA ASP A 248 -24.50 26.83 -11.42
C ASP A 248 -23.50 26.94 -10.26
N LYS A 249 -22.42 27.71 -10.41
CA LYS A 249 -21.49 28.00 -9.30
C LYS A 249 -22.19 28.57 -8.08
N LYS A 250 -23.11 29.53 -8.27
CA LYS A 250 -23.91 30.11 -7.17
C LYS A 250 -24.88 29.12 -6.54
N GLN A 251 -25.35 28.12 -7.28
CA GLN A 251 -26.19 27.06 -6.75
C GLN A 251 -25.36 26.06 -5.94
N MET A 252 -24.21 25.63 -6.47
CA MET A 252 -23.25 24.80 -5.76
C MET A 252 -22.81 25.47 -4.46
N PHE A 253 -22.37 26.74 -4.51
CA PHE A 253 -21.97 27.49 -3.33
C PHE A 253 -23.05 27.48 -2.23
N ARG A 254 -24.31 27.76 -2.59
CA ARG A 254 -25.44 27.72 -1.66
C ARG A 254 -25.69 26.31 -1.10
N TRP A 255 -25.50 25.27 -1.90
CA TRP A 255 -25.59 23.90 -1.41
C TRP A 255 -24.52 23.67 -0.36
N PHE A 256 -23.25 23.94 -0.64
CA PHE A 256 -22.20 23.73 0.36
C PHE A 256 -22.41 24.63 1.61
N GLU A 257 -22.83 25.89 1.45
CA GLU A 257 -23.06 26.82 2.57
C GLU A 257 -24.11 26.26 3.56
N ASN A 258 -25.17 25.64 3.03
CA ASN A 258 -26.27 25.10 3.84
C ASN A 258 -25.94 23.79 4.57
N HIS A 259 -25.04 22.96 4.01
CA HIS A 259 -24.78 21.61 4.53
C HIS A 259 -23.45 21.48 5.30
N GLN A 260 -22.87 22.58 5.80
CA GLN A 260 -21.61 22.56 6.55
C GLN A 260 -21.70 21.85 7.91
N ALA A 261 -22.89 21.83 8.53
CA ALA A 261 -23.13 21.30 9.88
C ALA A 261 -24.63 21.09 10.12
N ASP A 262 -25.37 20.61 9.11
CA ASP A 262 -26.81 20.38 9.20
C ASP A 262 -27.17 18.91 9.41
N GLY A 263 -26.17 18.04 9.58
CA GLY A 263 -26.35 16.60 9.75
C GLY A 263 -26.69 15.86 8.46
N THR A 264 -26.38 16.44 7.30
CA THR A 264 -26.55 15.77 5.99
C THR A 264 -25.69 14.53 5.83
N VAL A 265 -24.52 14.53 6.48
CA VAL A 265 -23.61 13.39 6.59
C VAL A 265 -23.06 13.34 8.00
N ILE A 266 -22.45 12.22 8.39
CA ILE A 266 -21.76 12.10 9.69
C ILE A 266 -20.62 13.13 9.83
N ASP A 267 -20.30 13.48 11.08
CA ASP A 267 -19.42 14.59 11.45
C ASP A 267 -18.10 14.67 10.65
N TYR A 268 -17.38 13.55 10.49
CA TYR A 268 -16.08 13.58 9.77
C TYR A 268 -16.23 13.77 8.26
N MET A 269 -17.40 13.48 7.69
CA MET A 269 -17.70 13.73 6.28
C MET A 269 -18.11 15.19 6.04
N GLU A 270 -18.66 15.88 7.04
CA GLU A 270 -18.95 17.32 6.97
C GLU A 270 -17.68 18.16 6.75
N ASP A 271 -16.51 17.65 7.18
CA ASP A 271 -15.21 18.28 6.94
C ASP A 271 -14.91 18.42 5.44
N TYR A 272 -15.33 17.49 4.57
CA TYR A 272 -15.16 17.63 3.11
C TYR A 272 -15.94 18.83 2.55
N ILE A 273 -17.16 19.05 3.05
CA ILE A 273 -18.03 20.16 2.62
C ILE A 273 -17.40 21.49 3.04
N SER A 274 -16.96 21.57 4.30
CA SER A 274 -16.27 22.73 4.86
C SER A 274 -14.95 23.02 4.13
N ASP A 275 -14.16 21.98 3.86
CA ASP A 275 -12.90 22.09 3.13
C ASP A 275 -13.12 22.52 1.68
N PHE A 276 -14.21 22.10 1.03
CA PHE A 276 -14.53 22.53 -0.33
C PHE A 276 -14.86 24.03 -0.40
N LEU A 277 -15.66 24.55 0.55
CA LEU A 277 -15.95 25.99 0.64
C LEU A 277 -14.70 26.82 0.89
N LEU A 278 -13.85 26.36 1.81
CA LEU A 278 -12.62 27.03 2.19
C LEU A 278 -11.61 27.05 1.04
N ASN A 279 -11.37 25.89 0.42
CA ASN A 279 -10.26 25.72 -0.51
C ASN A 279 -10.63 26.07 -1.95
N GLU A 280 -11.81 25.67 -2.42
CA GLU A 280 -12.21 25.78 -3.84
C GLU A 280 -13.07 27.02 -4.10
N PHE A 281 -14.04 27.33 -3.22
CA PHE A 281 -14.83 28.56 -3.34
C PHE A 281 -14.15 29.79 -2.74
N GLN A 282 -13.11 29.60 -1.94
CA GLN A 282 -12.37 30.68 -1.27
C GLN A 282 -13.32 31.60 -0.47
N ASP A 283 -14.27 31.01 0.27
CA ASP A 283 -15.19 31.80 1.10
C ASP A 283 -14.40 32.64 2.10
N LYS A 284 -14.46 33.97 1.94
CA LYS A 284 -13.66 34.92 2.74
C LYS A 284 -13.97 34.83 4.23
N ARG A 285 -15.23 34.60 4.61
CA ARG A 285 -15.65 34.51 6.02
C ARG A 285 -15.05 33.27 6.68
N LEU A 286 -15.05 32.14 5.97
CA LEU A 286 -14.42 30.90 6.45
C LEU A 286 -12.90 31.00 6.47
N LEU A 287 -12.28 31.62 5.45
CA LEU A 287 -10.84 31.87 5.40
C LEU A 287 -10.37 32.73 6.59
N GLU A 288 -11.08 33.81 6.90
CA GLU A 288 -10.78 34.68 8.05
C GLU A 288 -10.94 33.94 9.39
N LYS A 289 -12.03 33.17 9.56
CA LYS A 289 -12.23 32.32 10.74
C LYS A 289 -11.11 31.29 10.88
N LYS A 290 -10.69 30.68 9.77
CA LYS A 290 -9.59 29.71 9.74
C LYS A 290 -8.25 30.35 10.13
N LEU A 291 -7.97 31.57 9.68
CA LEU A 291 -6.76 32.30 10.11
C LEU A 291 -6.72 32.47 11.63
N GLN A 292 -7.84 32.83 12.26
CA GLN A 292 -7.92 32.98 13.71
C GLN A 292 -7.65 31.65 14.42
N MET A 293 -8.25 30.55 13.96
CA MET A 293 -8.01 29.21 14.52
C MET A 293 -6.54 28.77 14.37
N LEU A 294 -5.93 29.06 13.23
CA LEU A 294 -4.51 28.78 12.99
C LEU A 294 -3.61 29.62 13.91
N ASP A 295 -3.91 30.91 14.09
CA ASP A 295 -3.17 31.79 15.01
C ASP A 295 -3.23 31.29 16.45
N GLU A 296 -4.39 30.83 16.91
CA GLU A 296 -4.52 30.22 18.24
C GLU A 296 -3.66 28.96 18.39
N ARG A 297 -3.64 28.08 17.38
CA ARG A 297 -2.80 26.86 17.38
C ARG A 297 -1.31 27.20 17.37
N ILE A 298 -0.90 28.14 16.53
CA ILE A 298 0.49 28.59 16.42
C ILE A 298 0.94 29.25 17.73
N THR A 299 0.08 30.03 18.37
CA THR A 299 0.36 30.65 19.68
C THR A 299 0.51 29.60 20.77
N LYS A 300 -0.34 28.56 20.78
CA LYS A 300 -0.28 27.43 21.73
C LYS A 300 1.02 26.62 21.64
N ALA A 301 1.75 26.68 20.52
CA ALA A 301 3.04 26.01 20.37
C ALA A 301 4.12 26.55 21.33
N GLY A 302 3.94 27.76 21.89
CA GLY A 302 4.84 28.34 22.89
C GLY A 302 6.23 28.60 22.32
N GLU A 303 7.26 28.03 22.95
CA GLU A 303 8.67 28.20 22.56
C GLU A 303 9.17 27.13 21.57
N LYS A 304 8.32 26.18 21.17
CA LYS A 304 8.69 25.14 20.22
C LYS A 304 8.96 25.71 18.82
N THR A 305 9.83 25.03 18.08
CA THR A 305 10.11 25.34 16.66
C THR A 305 9.21 24.59 15.69
N ASP A 306 8.25 23.84 16.21
CA ASP A 306 7.17 23.20 15.47
C ASP A 306 5.81 23.52 16.13
N CYS A 307 4.81 23.79 15.30
CA CYS A 307 3.43 24.03 15.71
C CYS A 307 2.47 22.93 15.22
N GLY A 308 2.99 21.83 14.68
CA GLY A 308 2.23 20.72 14.16
C GLY A 308 1.35 21.08 12.96
N ASP A 309 0.45 20.15 12.65
CA ASP A 309 -0.38 20.18 11.46
C ASP A 309 -1.87 20.32 11.80
N TRP A 310 -2.63 20.79 10.82
CA TRP A 310 -4.09 20.74 10.79
C TRP A 310 -4.53 19.60 9.86
N TRP A 311 -5.63 18.92 10.20
CA TRP A 311 -6.20 17.85 9.38
C TRP A 311 -7.30 18.38 8.44
N SER A 312 -7.10 18.26 7.14
CA SER A 312 -8.14 18.39 6.11
C SER A 312 -8.60 16.99 5.71
N ALA A 313 -9.91 16.80 5.49
CA ALA A 313 -10.45 15.50 5.11
C ALA A 313 -9.92 15.04 3.74
N HIS A 314 -9.76 15.97 2.80
CA HIS A 314 -9.26 15.68 1.45
C HIS A 314 -7.73 15.83 1.32
N TYR A 315 -7.16 16.90 1.91
CA TYR A 315 -5.73 17.22 1.75
C TYR A 315 -4.83 16.59 2.83
N GLY A 316 -5.41 15.95 3.84
CA GLY A 316 -4.68 15.31 4.94
C GLY A 316 -4.04 16.32 5.88
N TYR A 317 -2.87 15.96 6.44
CA TYR A 317 -2.13 16.83 7.36
C TYR A 317 -1.43 17.97 6.63
N GLU A 318 -1.80 19.21 6.94
CA GLU A 318 -1.20 20.43 6.43
C GLU A 318 -0.57 21.24 7.57
N ASN A 319 0.68 21.67 7.41
CA ASN A 319 1.33 22.46 8.45
C ASN A 319 0.60 23.78 8.73
N ASN A 320 0.40 24.10 10.02
CA ASN A 320 -0.39 25.27 10.43
C ASN A 320 0.13 26.59 9.85
N ILE A 321 1.45 26.78 9.75
CA ILE A 321 2.07 27.98 9.18
C ILE A 321 1.92 28.02 7.66
N LEU A 322 2.15 26.91 6.97
CA LEU A 322 2.00 26.83 5.52
C LEU A 322 0.56 27.11 5.10
N LYS A 323 -0.39 26.47 5.79
CA LYS A 323 -1.81 26.69 5.53
C LYS A 323 -2.21 28.14 5.78
N ARG A 324 -1.68 28.75 6.84
CA ARG A 324 -1.92 30.15 7.15
C ARG A 324 -1.37 31.08 6.05
N LEU A 325 -0.16 30.85 5.59
CA LEU A 325 0.44 31.61 4.47
C LEU A 325 -0.35 31.45 3.17
N GLU A 326 -0.82 30.24 2.87
CA GLU A 326 -1.70 29.96 1.73
C GLU A 326 -2.99 30.79 1.81
N ILE A 327 -3.65 30.81 2.98
CA ILE A 327 -4.88 31.59 3.18
C ILE A 327 -4.61 33.10 3.07
N MET A 328 -3.47 33.60 3.57
CA MET A 328 -3.10 35.01 3.38
C MET A 328 -3.04 35.38 1.89
N ARG A 329 -2.48 34.50 1.05
CA ARG A 329 -2.43 34.69 -0.42
C ARG A 329 -3.84 34.63 -1.03
N LYS A 330 -4.69 33.68 -0.60
CA LYS A 330 -6.10 33.58 -1.05
C LYS A 330 -6.94 34.80 -0.68
N LEU A 331 -6.58 35.51 0.38
CA LEU A 331 -7.21 36.77 0.81
C LEU A 331 -6.53 38.03 0.22
N ASP A 332 -5.70 37.88 -0.81
CA ASP A 332 -4.98 38.98 -1.47
C ASP A 332 -4.14 39.84 -0.51
N SER A 333 -3.56 39.22 0.53
CA SER A 333 -2.64 39.93 1.44
C SER A 333 -1.41 40.41 0.67
N SER A 334 -0.94 41.63 0.96
CA SER A 334 0.27 42.16 0.34
C SER A 334 1.51 41.32 0.68
N GLU A 335 2.45 41.25 -0.26
CA GLU A 335 3.72 40.55 -0.05
C GLU A 335 4.48 41.08 1.19
N GLU A 336 4.38 42.38 1.48
CA GLU A 336 4.94 42.98 2.69
C GLU A 336 4.38 42.34 3.97
N LYS A 337 3.06 42.08 4.03
CA LYS A 337 2.43 41.42 5.18
C LYS A 337 2.83 39.95 5.29
N ILE A 338 2.97 39.27 4.16
CA ILE A 338 3.42 37.88 4.10
C ILE A 338 4.86 37.77 4.60
N LEU A 339 5.75 38.66 4.15
CA LEU A 339 7.14 38.73 4.59
C LEU A 339 7.25 39.07 6.08
N GLU A 340 6.48 40.04 6.57
CA GLU A 340 6.46 40.37 7.99
C GLU A 340 5.95 39.19 8.83
N TYR A 341 4.92 38.47 8.35
CA TYR A 341 4.42 37.27 9.02
C TYR A 341 5.50 36.17 9.11
N LYS A 342 6.23 35.91 8.01
CA LYS A 342 7.36 34.99 8.01
C LYS A 342 8.42 35.44 9.02
N ARG A 343 8.79 36.72 9.01
CA ARG A 343 9.79 37.29 9.93
C ARG A 343 9.43 37.08 11.39
N ILE A 344 8.18 37.36 11.77
CA ILE A 344 7.69 37.15 13.14
C ILE A 344 7.72 35.67 13.52
N ASN A 345 7.42 34.78 12.57
CA ASN A 345 7.30 33.33 12.78
C ASN A 345 8.58 32.54 12.42
N ARG A 346 9.71 33.21 12.18
CA ARG A 346 10.98 32.60 11.74
C ARG A 346 11.57 31.58 12.73
N ARG A 347 11.09 31.58 13.98
CA ARG A 347 11.40 30.53 14.96
C ARG A 347 10.94 29.14 14.53
N PHE A 348 9.91 29.04 13.69
CA PHE A 348 9.42 27.75 13.22
C PHE A 348 10.30 27.21 12.09
N SER A 349 10.64 25.93 12.19
CA SER A 349 11.50 25.23 11.21
C SER A 349 10.96 25.36 9.79
N VAL A 350 9.64 25.24 9.63
CA VAL A 350 8.94 25.37 8.34
C VAL A 350 9.14 26.72 7.67
N VAL A 351 9.20 27.82 8.43
CA VAL A 351 9.49 29.15 7.87
C VAL A 351 10.92 29.23 7.38
N ARG A 352 11.88 28.71 8.16
CA ARG A 352 13.28 28.64 7.72
C ARG A 352 13.47 27.75 6.50
N LYS A 353 12.71 26.64 6.39
CA LYS A 353 12.70 25.79 5.19
C LYS A 353 12.23 26.55 3.95
N LEU A 354 11.15 27.35 4.06
CA LEU A 354 10.71 28.23 2.98
C LEU A 354 11.79 29.27 2.60
N GLU A 355 12.44 29.90 3.58
CA GLU A 355 13.53 30.85 3.31
C GLU A 355 14.71 30.17 2.60
N ILE A 356 15.06 28.94 2.99
CA ILE A 356 16.10 28.14 2.32
C ILE A 356 15.71 27.88 0.86
N GLU A 357 14.48 27.44 0.61
CA GLU A 357 13.99 27.16 -0.75
C GLU A 357 14.01 28.43 -1.62
N GLU A 358 13.55 29.56 -1.10
CA GLU A 358 13.60 30.86 -1.79
C GLU A 358 15.03 31.30 -2.13
N CYS A 359 15.99 31.11 -1.21
CA CYS A 359 17.40 31.39 -1.48
C CYS A 359 17.94 30.47 -2.58
N LEU A 360 17.57 29.18 -2.58
CA LEU A 360 18.01 28.22 -3.61
C LEU A 360 17.43 28.54 -4.98
N GLU A 361 16.16 28.90 -5.07
CA GLU A 361 15.51 29.36 -6.32
C GLU A 361 16.20 30.60 -6.90
N LYS A 362 16.64 31.52 -6.04
CA LYS A 362 17.40 32.72 -6.42
C LYS A 362 18.90 32.47 -6.62
N THR A 363 19.36 31.23 -6.47
CA THR A 363 20.79 30.83 -6.53
C THR A 363 21.68 31.49 -5.45
N GLU A 364 21.09 32.00 -4.37
CA GLU A 364 21.75 32.60 -3.21
C GLU A 364 22.26 31.51 -2.24
N ILE A 365 23.15 30.65 -2.74
CA ILE A 365 23.62 29.44 -2.02
C ILE A 365 24.26 29.76 -0.67
N ASP A 366 25.07 30.82 -0.59
CA ASP A 366 25.77 31.16 0.66
C ASP A 366 24.78 31.56 1.76
N GLN A 367 23.67 32.19 1.40
CA GLN A 367 22.61 32.57 2.34
C GLN A 367 21.81 31.34 2.81
N ALA A 368 21.50 30.41 1.89
CA ALA A 368 20.90 29.12 2.24
C ALA A 368 21.79 28.33 3.23
N ILE A 369 23.12 28.29 3.01
CA ILE A 369 24.08 27.66 3.92
C ILE A 369 24.04 28.31 5.31
N CYS A 370 23.99 29.64 5.38
CA CYS A 370 23.87 30.36 6.66
C CYS A 370 22.60 29.99 7.42
N ILE A 371 21.45 29.94 6.74
CA ILE A 371 20.16 29.59 7.37
C ILE A 371 20.15 28.12 7.82
N LEU A 372 20.74 27.21 7.04
CA LEU A 372 20.87 25.79 7.42
C LEU A 372 21.74 25.60 8.67
N LYS A 373 22.89 26.29 8.76
CA LYS A 373 23.75 26.27 9.95
C LYS A 373 23.02 26.77 11.19
N GLU A 374 22.32 27.89 11.06
CA GLU A 374 21.49 28.44 12.13
C GLU A 374 20.39 27.46 12.55
N SER A 375 19.69 26.86 11.58
CA SER A 375 18.59 25.91 11.82
C SER A 375 19.04 24.66 12.56
N LYS A 376 20.24 24.13 12.28
CA LYS A 376 20.83 23.01 13.04
C LYS A 376 21.03 23.34 14.52
N VAL A 377 21.34 24.60 14.85
CA VAL A 377 21.52 25.03 16.24
C VAL A 377 20.17 25.20 16.93
N LEU A 378 19.21 25.82 16.25
CA LEU A 378 17.86 26.08 16.78
C LEU A 378 17.08 24.78 17.01
N ASP A 379 17.17 23.84 16.08
CA ASP A 379 16.41 22.57 16.11
C ASP A 379 17.23 21.40 16.65
N LYS A 380 18.30 21.64 17.44
CA LYS A 380 19.20 20.60 17.95
C LYS A 380 18.50 19.46 18.71
N GLU A 381 17.31 19.72 19.24
CA GLU A 381 16.48 18.75 19.98
C GLU A 381 15.61 17.87 19.06
N TYR A 382 15.62 18.13 17.75
CA TYR A 382 14.87 17.40 16.72
C TYR A 382 15.85 16.70 15.76
N PRO A 383 16.26 15.45 16.06
CA PRO A 383 17.30 14.75 15.30
C PRO A 383 17.02 14.63 13.80
N ASP A 384 15.76 14.41 13.42
CA ASP A 384 15.35 14.25 12.02
C ASP A 384 15.52 15.56 11.22
N LEU A 385 15.16 16.71 11.82
CA LEU A 385 15.38 18.02 11.21
C LEU A 385 16.87 18.31 11.05
N VAL A 386 17.66 18.02 12.08
CA VAL A 386 19.12 18.21 12.05
C VAL A 386 19.76 17.36 10.94
N ALA A 387 19.30 16.11 10.78
CA ALA A 387 19.76 15.21 9.72
C ALA A 387 19.38 15.71 8.31
N GLU A 388 18.16 16.26 8.16
CA GLU A 388 17.72 16.88 6.90
C GLU A 388 18.56 18.11 6.55
N TYR A 389 18.82 19.01 7.51
CA TYR A 389 19.65 20.19 7.27
C TYR A 389 21.08 19.81 6.94
N SER A 390 21.63 18.81 7.64
CA SER A 390 22.97 18.29 7.37
C SER A 390 23.07 17.71 5.96
N ALA A 391 22.09 16.91 5.53
CA ALA A 391 22.00 16.40 4.16
C ALA A 391 22.05 17.53 3.12
N LYS A 392 21.23 18.57 3.29
CA LYS A 392 21.23 19.74 2.40
C LYS A 392 22.57 20.48 2.41
N LEU A 393 23.19 20.68 3.58
CA LEU A 393 24.52 21.31 3.69
C LEU A 393 25.58 20.54 2.92
N ILE A 394 25.61 19.20 3.03
CA ILE A 394 26.55 18.36 2.30
C ILE A 394 26.43 18.60 0.79
N ASP A 395 25.21 18.67 0.27
CA ASP A 395 25.00 18.88 -1.17
C ASP A 395 25.41 20.29 -1.61
N LEU A 396 25.11 21.32 -0.80
CA LEU A 396 25.52 22.70 -1.09
C LEU A 396 27.04 22.90 -1.02
N TYR A 397 27.72 22.30 -0.03
CA TYR A 397 29.18 22.35 0.06
C TYR A 397 29.85 21.67 -1.14
N LYS A 398 29.27 20.56 -1.63
CA LYS A 398 29.74 19.90 -2.84
C LYS A 398 29.62 20.83 -4.07
N ILE A 399 28.48 21.51 -4.22
CA ILE A 399 28.25 22.47 -5.33
C ILE A 399 29.25 23.63 -5.26
N ARG A 400 29.52 24.15 -4.06
CA ARG A 400 30.46 25.25 -3.83
C ARG A 400 31.93 24.82 -3.83
N LYS A 401 32.22 23.52 -3.98
CA LYS A 401 33.58 22.95 -3.89
C LYS A 401 34.29 23.32 -2.58
N GLN A 402 33.53 23.33 -1.49
CA GLN A 402 34.01 23.59 -0.13
C GLN A 402 34.41 22.26 0.51
N ASP A 403 35.53 21.69 0.06
CA ASP A 403 35.93 20.31 0.37
C ASP A 403 36.12 20.05 1.88
N LYS A 404 36.59 21.06 2.62
CA LYS A 404 36.77 20.97 4.06
C LYS A 404 35.42 20.86 4.77
N GLU A 405 34.52 21.82 4.52
CA GLU A 405 33.18 21.87 5.11
C GLU A 405 32.35 20.66 4.68
N TYR A 406 32.48 20.22 3.42
CA TYR A 406 31.87 19.01 2.89
C TYR A 406 32.24 17.77 3.71
N LYS A 407 33.54 17.60 3.98
CA LYS A 407 34.05 16.45 4.76
C LYS A 407 33.63 16.54 6.22
N GLU A 408 33.73 17.71 6.85
CA GLU A 408 33.30 17.92 8.24
C GLU A 408 31.80 17.61 8.42
N GLU A 409 30.97 18.04 7.47
CA GLU A 409 29.53 17.79 7.51
C GLU A 409 29.18 16.33 7.23
N LEU A 410 29.90 15.64 6.33
CA LEU A 410 29.77 14.19 6.15
C LEU A 410 30.10 13.40 7.42
N ILE A 411 31.16 13.80 8.12
CA ILE A 411 31.52 13.21 9.43
C ILE A 411 30.36 13.43 10.41
N PHE A 412 29.83 14.65 10.51
CA PHE A 412 28.68 14.92 11.35
C PHE A 412 27.49 14.03 10.98
N GLN A 413 27.11 13.98 9.71
CA GLN A 413 25.96 13.19 9.24
C GLN A 413 26.11 11.71 9.60
N VAL A 414 27.27 11.10 9.32
CA VAL A 414 27.51 9.67 9.57
C VAL A 414 27.54 9.33 11.07
N PHE A 415 28.12 10.20 11.90
CA PHE A 415 28.37 9.90 13.32
C PHE A 415 27.36 10.52 14.29
N SER A 416 26.57 11.50 13.88
CA SER A 416 25.58 12.19 14.71
C SER A 416 24.15 11.95 14.28
N CYS A 417 23.89 11.55 13.03
CA CYS A 417 22.56 11.27 12.51
C CYS A 417 22.36 9.77 12.25
N ARG A 418 21.14 9.27 12.44
CA ARG A 418 20.79 7.87 12.18
C ARG A 418 21.04 7.52 10.71
N GLN A 419 21.70 6.37 10.48
CA GLN A 419 21.99 5.88 9.14
C GLN A 419 21.14 4.64 8.84
N ASP A 420 20.27 4.75 7.84
CA ASP A 420 19.46 3.61 7.33
C ASP A 420 20.04 3.02 6.03
N LYS A 421 20.90 3.77 5.32
CA LYS A 421 21.54 3.37 4.05
C LYS A 421 23.03 3.74 4.04
N LEU A 422 23.80 3.16 3.13
CA LEU A 422 25.25 3.39 3.01
C LEU A 422 25.63 4.67 2.24
N ASP A 423 24.67 5.45 1.76
CA ASP A 423 24.90 6.58 0.84
C ASP A 423 25.91 7.60 1.41
N TYR A 424 25.68 8.12 2.63
CA TYR A 424 26.61 9.06 3.27
C TYR A 424 27.93 8.41 3.67
N VAL A 425 27.90 7.12 4.00
CA VAL A 425 29.10 6.35 4.35
C VAL A 425 30.03 6.21 3.14
N TYR A 426 29.48 5.93 1.96
CA TYR A 426 30.25 5.90 0.72
C TYR A 426 30.76 7.27 0.30
N ARG A 427 29.95 8.32 0.48
CA ARG A 427 30.40 9.70 0.25
C ARG A 427 31.56 10.07 1.17
N LEU A 428 31.50 9.73 2.45
CA LEU A 428 32.61 9.92 3.39
C LEU A 428 33.85 9.12 2.98
N LYS A 429 33.69 7.83 2.64
CA LYS A 429 34.79 6.98 2.17
C LYS A 429 35.50 7.59 0.96
N SER A 430 34.77 8.19 0.02
CA SER A 430 35.33 8.77 -1.20
C SER A 430 36.25 9.97 -0.98
N VAL A 431 36.17 10.61 0.20
CA VAL A 431 36.99 11.79 0.58
C VAL A 431 37.96 11.50 1.73
N CYS A 432 38.06 10.25 2.14
CA CYS A 432 39.00 9.79 3.17
C CYS A 432 40.21 9.10 2.55
N GLU A 433 41.37 9.29 3.16
CA GLU A 433 42.51 8.42 2.90
C GLU A 433 42.27 7.04 3.50
N GLN A 434 42.97 6.01 3.01
CA GLN A 434 42.75 4.62 3.43
C GLN A 434 42.80 4.43 4.96
N VAL A 435 43.82 4.98 5.63
CA VAL A 435 44.01 4.86 7.09
C VAL A 435 42.91 5.59 7.86
N GLU A 436 42.49 6.74 7.36
CA GLU A 436 41.39 7.52 7.95
C GLU A 436 40.06 6.79 7.80
N TRP A 437 39.79 6.24 6.61
CA TRP A 437 38.60 5.44 6.34
C TRP A 437 38.54 4.20 7.24
N GLU A 438 39.63 3.47 7.41
CA GLU A 438 39.68 2.30 8.30
C GLU A 438 39.29 2.66 9.74
N ASN A 439 39.80 3.79 10.24
CA ASN A 439 39.42 4.31 11.55
C ASN A 439 37.93 4.71 11.62
N HIS A 440 37.40 5.36 10.59
CA HIS A 440 35.98 5.70 10.53
C HIS A 440 35.08 4.47 10.42
N ARG A 441 35.42 3.50 9.58
CA ARG A 441 34.69 2.24 9.45
C ARG A 441 34.57 1.53 10.79
N GLU A 442 35.67 1.42 11.55
CA GLU A 442 35.63 0.80 12.88
C GLU A 442 34.75 1.58 13.86
N LYS A 443 34.75 2.91 13.78
CA LYS A 443 33.82 3.74 14.58
C LYS A 443 32.37 3.53 14.18
N ILE A 444 32.06 3.40 12.89
CA ILE A 444 30.70 3.15 12.39
C ILE A 444 30.20 1.78 12.88
N LEU A 445 31.02 0.73 12.72
CA LEU A 445 30.67 -0.64 13.09
C LEU A 445 30.42 -0.82 14.61
N LYS A 446 31.02 0.04 15.45
CA LYS A 446 30.82 0.07 16.91
C LYS A 446 29.79 1.11 17.36
N GLY A 447 29.42 2.03 16.49
CA GLY A 447 28.58 3.19 16.79
C GLY A 447 27.10 2.87 16.79
N ARG A 448 26.31 3.65 17.55
CA ARG A 448 24.84 3.50 17.60
C ARG A 448 24.17 4.00 16.32
N THR A 449 24.71 5.03 15.68
CA THR A 449 24.13 5.62 14.45
C THR A 449 24.17 4.67 13.26
N GLY A 450 25.15 3.76 13.23
CA GLY A 450 25.36 2.80 12.15
C GLY A 450 24.75 1.42 12.38
N TRP A 451 23.91 1.22 13.40
CA TRP A 451 23.42 -0.13 13.75
C TRP A 451 22.70 -0.83 12.59
N GLN A 452 21.79 -0.12 11.91
CA GLN A 452 21.04 -0.65 10.75
C GLN A 452 21.94 -1.00 9.57
N ILE A 453 23.04 -0.25 9.39
CA ILE A 453 23.95 -0.40 8.26
C ILE A 453 25.17 -1.27 8.58
N LYS A 454 25.28 -1.84 9.80
CA LYS A 454 26.43 -2.62 10.25
C LYS A 454 26.73 -3.80 9.32
N TYR A 455 25.74 -4.66 9.08
CA TYR A 455 25.91 -5.84 8.22
C TYR A 455 26.07 -5.47 6.74
N PRO A 456 25.27 -4.54 6.16
CA PRO A 456 25.53 -4.03 4.81
C PRO A 456 26.94 -3.48 4.63
N LEU A 457 27.48 -2.75 5.63
CA LEU A 457 28.82 -2.19 5.57
C LEU A 457 29.90 -3.30 5.60
N LEU A 458 29.76 -4.31 6.45
CA LEU A 458 30.69 -5.44 6.51
C LEU A 458 30.72 -6.21 5.18
N GLU A 459 29.57 -6.41 4.55
CA GLU A 459 29.47 -7.04 3.23
C GLU A 459 30.14 -6.17 2.15
N ALA A 460 29.81 -4.87 2.10
CA ALA A 460 30.38 -3.94 1.13
C ALA A 460 31.91 -3.82 1.23
N GLU A 461 32.44 -3.87 2.45
CA GLU A 461 33.87 -3.86 2.75
C GLU A 461 34.52 -5.25 2.62
N LYS A 462 33.76 -6.26 2.20
CA LYS A 462 34.21 -7.66 2.02
C LYS A 462 34.79 -8.29 3.30
N MET A 463 34.37 -7.82 4.47
CA MET A 463 34.80 -8.30 5.79
C MET A 463 34.01 -9.54 6.20
N TYR A 464 33.98 -10.56 5.33
CA TYR A 464 33.06 -11.69 5.46
C TYR A 464 33.28 -12.55 6.71
N ASN A 465 34.53 -12.66 7.20
CA ASN A 465 34.83 -13.36 8.46
C ASN A 465 34.08 -12.71 9.62
N ARG A 466 34.25 -11.39 9.78
CA ARG A 466 33.61 -10.61 10.84
C ARG A 466 32.09 -10.52 10.65
N LEU A 467 31.61 -10.43 9.41
CA LEU A 467 30.17 -10.49 9.11
C LEU A 467 29.55 -11.76 9.69
N LEU A 468 30.17 -12.91 9.44
CA LEU A 468 29.68 -14.18 9.96
C LEU A 468 29.76 -14.24 11.49
N GLU A 469 30.89 -13.85 12.09
CA GLU A 469 31.05 -13.84 13.55
C GLU A 469 29.97 -13.00 14.24
N GLU A 470 29.69 -11.81 13.72
CA GLU A 470 28.70 -10.88 14.30
C GLU A 470 27.27 -11.40 14.14
N ILE A 471 26.92 -12.00 12.98
CA ILE A 471 25.60 -12.61 12.76
C ILE A 471 25.39 -13.82 13.68
N VAL A 472 26.41 -14.67 13.84
CA VAL A 472 26.34 -15.83 14.73
C VAL A 472 26.20 -15.39 16.19
N ALA A 473 26.93 -14.35 16.60
CA ALA A 473 26.83 -13.79 17.95
C ALA A 473 25.44 -13.16 18.23
N ASP A 474 24.84 -12.50 17.24
CA ASP A 474 23.49 -11.94 17.32
C ASP A 474 22.41 -13.05 17.43
N GLY A 475 22.63 -14.19 16.78
CA GLY A 475 21.74 -15.35 16.83
C GLY A 475 20.46 -15.19 16.00
N SER A 476 20.38 -14.15 15.17
CA SER A 476 19.24 -13.91 14.28
C SER A 476 19.27 -14.82 13.05
N ILE A 477 18.26 -15.67 12.95
CA ILE A 477 18.07 -16.55 11.79
C ILE A 477 17.75 -15.78 10.51
N VAL A 478 17.08 -14.63 10.65
CA VAL A 478 16.74 -13.74 9.52
C VAL A 478 18.01 -13.21 8.87
N LEU A 479 19.00 -12.80 9.67
CA LEU A 479 20.29 -12.33 9.16
C LEU A 479 21.10 -13.46 8.53
N LEU A 480 21.09 -14.66 9.12
CA LEU A 480 21.73 -15.84 8.52
C LEU A 480 21.15 -16.13 7.12
N ASP A 481 19.82 -16.09 7.00
CA ASP A 481 19.13 -16.30 5.72
C ASP A 481 19.43 -15.19 4.71
N GLN A 482 19.42 -13.93 5.15
CA GLN A 482 19.70 -12.76 4.30
C GLN A 482 21.09 -12.84 3.65
N TYR A 483 22.13 -13.20 4.41
CA TYR A 483 23.51 -13.23 3.92
C TYR A 483 23.99 -14.62 3.46
N GLU A 484 23.10 -15.61 3.41
CA GLU A 484 23.46 -16.99 3.07
C GLU A 484 24.17 -17.10 1.72
N THR A 485 23.65 -16.44 0.69
CA THR A 485 24.13 -16.59 -0.69
C THR A 485 25.60 -16.19 -0.85
N VAL A 486 26.05 -15.22 -0.04
CA VAL A 486 27.41 -14.69 -0.05
C VAL A 486 28.29 -15.48 0.91
N LEU A 487 27.81 -15.76 2.12
CA LEU A 487 28.59 -16.45 3.16
C LEU A 487 28.77 -17.94 2.87
N LYS A 488 27.76 -18.63 2.32
CA LYS A 488 27.83 -20.08 1.97
C LYS A 488 28.96 -20.39 1.00
N LYS A 489 29.29 -19.47 0.09
CA LYS A 489 30.38 -19.66 -0.89
C LYS A 489 31.76 -19.66 -0.24
N LYS A 490 31.92 -19.00 0.90
CA LYS A 490 33.21 -18.79 1.58
C LYS A 490 33.34 -19.63 2.86
N PHE A 491 32.25 -19.79 3.60
CA PHE A 491 32.18 -20.44 4.91
C PHE A 491 31.02 -21.44 4.99
N PRO A 492 30.96 -22.44 4.08
CA PRO A 492 29.84 -23.38 4.06
C PRO A 492 29.74 -24.19 5.36
N GLU A 493 30.86 -24.55 5.99
CA GLU A 493 30.86 -25.35 7.21
C GLU A 493 30.38 -24.55 8.43
N GLN A 494 30.86 -23.31 8.59
CA GLN A 494 30.45 -22.44 9.68
C GLN A 494 28.99 -22.00 9.55
N MET A 495 28.49 -21.75 8.33
CA MET A 495 27.06 -21.47 8.10
C MET A 495 26.19 -22.66 8.52
N ARG A 496 26.57 -23.88 8.13
CA ARG A 496 25.89 -25.11 8.54
C ARG A 496 25.87 -25.26 10.06
N GLU A 497 27.00 -25.00 10.72
CA GLU A 497 27.12 -25.05 12.18
C GLU A 497 26.23 -24.01 12.87
N ALA A 498 26.15 -22.79 12.34
CA ALA A 498 25.26 -21.74 12.85
C ALA A 498 23.78 -22.14 12.75
N TYR A 499 23.34 -22.65 11.60
CA TYR A 499 21.99 -23.18 11.44
C TYR A 499 21.72 -24.35 12.40
N THR A 500 22.69 -25.26 12.55
CA THR A 500 22.58 -26.41 13.46
C THR A 500 22.43 -25.96 14.91
N THR A 501 23.23 -24.98 15.34
CA THR A 501 23.17 -24.39 16.68
C THR A 501 21.82 -23.71 16.92
N TYR A 502 21.30 -22.97 15.94
CA TYR A 502 19.99 -22.34 16.02
C TYR A 502 18.87 -23.36 16.24
N ILE A 503 18.79 -24.41 15.42
CA ILE A 503 17.70 -25.40 15.55
C ILE A 503 17.80 -26.18 16.86
N LYS A 504 19.01 -26.50 17.33
CA LYS A 504 19.23 -27.17 18.62
C LYS A 504 18.81 -26.31 19.80
N LYS A 505 19.00 -24.99 19.72
CA LYS A 505 18.54 -24.07 20.76
C LYS A 505 17.02 -23.86 20.73
N GLN A 506 16.44 -23.73 19.54
CA GLN A 506 15.01 -23.44 19.40
C GLN A 506 14.14 -24.64 19.77
N VAL A 507 14.55 -25.87 19.42
CA VAL A 507 13.73 -27.07 19.66
C VAL A 507 13.32 -27.21 21.14
N ASP A 508 14.14 -26.77 22.09
CA ASP A 508 13.80 -26.81 23.52
C ASP A 508 12.56 -25.97 23.88
N VAL A 509 12.41 -24.80 23.28
CA VAL A 509 11.38 -23.81 23.63
C VAL A 509 10.10 -23.93 22.80
N VAL A 510 10.14 -24.60 21.65
CA VAL A 510 9.00 -24.70 20.75
C VAL A 510 8.00 -25.78 21.19
N SER A 511 6.70 -25.45 21.20
CA SER A 511 5.62 -26.37 21.58
C SER A 511 4.50 -26.55 20.52
N ASP A 512 4.46 -25.72 19.47
CA ASP A 512 3.41 -25.75 18.45
C ASP A 512 3.86 -26.32 17.10
N ARG A 513 2.89 -26.84 16.34
CA ARG A 513 3.14 -27.53 15.06
C ARG A 513 3.68 -26.58 13.98
N LYS A 514 3.28 -25.30 13.95
CA LYS A 514 3.75 -24.34 12.95
C LYS A 514 5.26 -24.13 13.10
N ARG A 515 5.72 -23.87 14.31
CA ARG A 515 7.15 -23.66 14.57
C ARG A 515 7.98 -24.95 14.41
N TYR A 516 7.42 -26.14 14.62
CA TYR A 516 8.14 -27.39 14.26
C TYR A 516 8.39 -27.49 12.75
N LYS A 517 7.43 -27.09 11.91
CA LYS A 517 7.64 -27.01 10.46
C LYS A 517 8.78 -26.04 10.13
N ASP A 518 8.86 -24.89 10.79
CA ASP A 518 9.95 -23.93 10.60
C ASP A 518 11.32 -24.54 10.95
N LEU A 519 11.43 -25.29 12.06
CA LEU A 519 12.69 -25.98 12.41
C LEU A 519 13.07 -27.05 11.39
N ILE A 520 12.10 -27.78 10.85
CA ILE A 520 12.33 -28.82 9.86
C ILE A 520 12.74 -28.21 8.50
N LYS A 521 12.22 -27.03 8.14
CA LYS A 521 12.71 -26.25 7.00
C LYS A 521 14.22 -25.98 7.12
N TYR A 522 14.70 -25.61 8.32
CA TYR A 522 16.12 -25.41 8.57
C TYR A 522 16.92 -26.73 8.61
N LEU A 523 16.36 -27.83 9.11
CA LEU A 523 16.97 -29.17 8.97
C LEU A 523 17.18 -29.55 7.50
N LYS A 524 16.17 -29.38 6.65
CA LYS A 524 16.30 -29.59 5.21
C LYS A 524 17.35 -28.68 4.61
N LYS A 525 17.39 -27.42 5.03
CA LYS A 525 18.40 -26.46 4.58
C LYS A 525 19.82 -26.95 4.91
N ILE A 526 20.05 -27.45 6.12
CA ILE A 526 21.33 -28.04 6.56
C ILE A 526 21.74 -29.19 5.65
N THR A 527 20.82 -30.06 5.19
CA THR A 527 21.17 -31.17 4.27
C THR A 527 21.82 -30.73 2.96
N LYS A 528 21.62 -29.47 2.54
CA LYS A 528 22.18 -28.87 1.32
C LYS A 528 23.59 -28.29 1.51
N TYR A 529 24.20 -28.48 2.68
CA TYR A 529 25.57 -28.09 3.00
C TYR A 529 26.52 -29.30 3.00
N PRO A 530 27.84 -29.10 2.85
CA PRO A 530 28.83 -30.17 3.00
C PRO A 530 28.64 -30.95 4.30
N ASN A 531 28.64 -32.28 4.25
CA ASN A 531 28.35 -33.20 5.37
C ASN A 531 27.00 -32.95 6.09
N GLY A 532 26.10 -32.17 5.48
CA GLY A 532 24.86 -31.72 6.10
C GLY A 532 23.84 -32.84 6.31
N LYS A 533 23.80 -33.85 5.43
CA LYS A 533 22.91 -35.00 5.56
C LYS A 533 23.19 -35.81 6.83
N GLU A 534 24.47 -36.08 7.11
CA GLU A 534 24.90 -36.81 8.30
C GLU A 534 24.56 -36.01 9.58
N ILE A 535 24.89 -34.71 9.59
CA ILE A 535 24.60 -33.84 10.74
C ILE A 535 23.10 -33.73 10.98
N ALA A 536 22.29 -33.51 9.95
CA ALA A 536 20.83 -33.48 10.09
C ALA A 536 20.30 -34.82 10.61
N GLY A 537 20.81 -35.96 10.13
CA GLY A 537 20.44 -37.29 10.63
C GLY A 537 20.77 -37.50 12.12
N ASN A 538 21.93 -36.99 12.57
CA ASN A 538 22.32 -37.02 13.98
C ASN A 538 21.39 -36.16 14.83
N VAL A 539 21.03 -34.95 14.38
CA VAL A 539 20.08 -34.06 15.07
C VAL A 539 18.69 -34.71 15.16
N VAL A 540 18.21 -35.32 14.08
CA VAL A 540 16.92 -36.02 14.08
C VAL A 540 16.92 -37.21 15.05
N SER A 541 18.01 -37.98 15.08
CA SER A 541 18.16 -39.11 16.01
C SER A 541 18.14 -38.63 17.46
N GLU A 542 18.83 -37.53 17.76
CA GLU A 542 18.80 -36.86 19.06
C GLU A 542 17.37 -36.39 19.42
N TRP A 543 16.67 -35.74 18.50
CA TRP A 543 15.30 -35.28 18.73
C TRP A 543 14.32 -36.43 18.97
N ARG A 544 14.45 -37.54 18.23
CA ARG A 544 13.67 -38.77 18.44
C ARG A 544 13.90 -39.36 19.83
N ALA A 545 15.12 -39.33 20.33
CA ALA A 545 15.44 -39.83 21.67
C ALA A 545 14.93 -38.90 22.78
N CYS A 546 15.22 -37.60 22.68
CA CYS A 546 14.94 -36.63 23.74
C CYS A 546 13.47 -36.16 23.77
N TYR A 547 12.80 -36.10 22.62
CA TYR A 547 11.45 -35.54 22.49
C TYR A 547 10.43 -36.54 21.94
N TYR A 548 10.60 -37.85 22.16
CA TYR A 548 9.70 -38.91 21.67
C TYR A 548 8.21 -38.69 21.98
N ARG A 549 7.88 -37.95 23.05
CA ARG A 549 6.50 -37.63 23.45
C ARG A 549 5.87 -36.47 22.66
N ARG A 550 6.65 -35.70 21.89
CA ARG A 550 6.16 -34.59 21.07
C ARG A 550 5.62 -35.14 19.75
N SER A 551 4.43 -35.75 19.79
CA SER A 551 3.80 -36.44 18.65
C SER A 551 3.74 -35.58 17.39
N ALA A 552 3.36 -34.30 17.52
CA ALA A 552 3.32 -33.36 16.41
C ALA A 552 4.69 -33.17 15.74
N MET A 553 5.78 -33.09 16.51
CA MET A 553 7.14 -32.99 15.93
C MET A 553 7.52 -34.28 15.20
N MET A 554 7.20 -35.45 15.76
CA MET A 554 7.49 -36.75 15.13
C MET A 554 6.69 -36.94 13.84
N ASP A 555 5.45 -36.46 13.79
CA ASP A 555 4.64 -36.45 12.58
C ASP A 555 5.27 -35.58 11.49
N GLU A 556 5.66 -34.35 11.82
CA GLU A 556 6.27 -33.44 10.84
C GLU A 556 7.64 -33.97 10.36
N LEU A 557 8.46 -34.57 11.23
CA LEU A 557 9.71 -35.23 10.81
C LEU A 557 9.46 -36.35 9.79
N ARG A 558 8.47 -37.22 10.05
CA ARG A 558 8.12 -38.34 9.15
C ARG A 558 7.62 -37.83 7.79
N LYS A 559 6.73 -36.84 7.79
CA LYS A 559 6.19 -36.23 6.55
C LYS A 559 7.29 -35.68 5.65
N GLU A 560 8.32 -35.10 6.27
CA GLU A 560 9.38 -34.42 5.54
C GLU A 560 10.57 -35.34 5.18
N GLY A 561 10.44 -36.65 5.44
CA GLY A 561 11.39 -37.69 5.02
C GLY A 561 12.60 -37.89 5.95
N PHE A 562 12.50 -37.48 7.22
CA PHE A 562 13.54 -37.67 8.24
C PHE A 562 13.27 -38.87 9.14
#